data_AF-A0A9W7Q2L2-F1
#
_entry.id   AF-A0A9W7Q2L2-F1
#
_cell.length_a   1.000
_cell.length_b   1.000
_cell.length_c   1.000
_cell.angle_alpha   90.00
_cell.angle_beta   90.00
_cell.angle_gamma   90.00
#
_symmetry.space_group_name_H-M   'P 1'
#
loop_
_entity.id
_entity.type
_entity.pdbx_description
1 polymer ?
#
loop_
_entity_poly.entity_id
_entity_poly.type
_entity_poly.pdbx_seq_one_letter_code
_entity_poly.pdbx_strand_id
1 'polypeptide(L)' 'DPVLKAFYEKKRKQGKHYYVCIGAVARKLCYIIYAILKNNKPYEIPQYSKEV' A
#
# COMPACT_ATOMS: atom_id res chain seq x y z
N ASP A 1 -5.37 -6.96 -1.17
CA ASP A 1 -5.46 -5.80 -0.28
C ASP A 1 -6.04 -4.59 -1.04
N PRO A 2 -7.22 -4.10 -0.65
CA PRO A 2 -7.89 -2.98 -1.33
C PRO A 2 -7.11 -1.66 -1.21
N VAL A 3 -6.34 -1.44 -0.14
CA VAL A 3 -5.54 -0.23 0.09
C VAL A 3 -4.35 -0.20 -0.87
N LEU A 4 -3.67 -1.33 -1.06
CA LEU A 4 -2.55 -1.43 -2.00
C LEU A 4 -3.02 -1.28 -3.45
N LYS A 5 -4.18 -1.86 -3.80
CA LYS A 5 -4.79 -1.68 -5.12
C LYS A 5 -5.16 -0.21 -5.37
N ALA A 6 -5.83 0.45 -4.42
CA ALA A 6 -6.15 1.87 -4.53
C ALA A 6 -4.89 2.75 -4.66
N PHE A 7 -3.82 2.41 -3.94
CA PHE A 7 -2.53 3.10 -4.06
C PHE A 7 -1.88 2.92 -5.44
N TYR A 8 -1.90 1.70 -5.98
CA TYR A 8 -1.44 1.40 -7.34
C TYR A 8 -2.22 2.22 -8.38
N GLU A 9 -3.56 2.18 -8.31
CA GLU A 9 -4.44 2.92 -9.20
C GLU A 9 -4.20 4.43 -9.12
N LYS A 10 -4.00 4.98 -7.92
CA LYS A 10 -3.63 6.39 -7.74
C LYS A 10 -2.33 6.74 -8.46
N LYS A 11 -1.31 5.87 -8.41
CA LYS A 11 -0.04 6.09 -9.11
C LYS A 11 -0.17 5.94 -10.63
N ARG A 12 -1.00 5.01 -11.11
CA ARG A 12 -1.33 4.87 -12.53
C ARG A 12 -2.08 6.09 -13.08
N LYS A 13 -3.07 6.61 -12.35
CA LYS A 13 -3.81 7.83 -12.69
C LYS A 13 -2.92 9.08 -12.74
N GLN A 14 -1.81 9.10 -12.00
CA GLN A 14 -0.78 10.14 -12.08
C GLN A 14 0.09 10.05 -13.34
N GLY A 15 -0.20 9.13 -14.28
CA GLY A 15 0.57 8.95 -15.51
C GLY A 15 1.91 8.24 -15.32
N LYS A 16 2.16 7.63 -14.15
CA LYS A 16 3.44 6.97 -13.89
C LYS A 16 3.56 5.65 -14.65
N HIS A 17 4.78 5.33 -15.07
CA HIS A 17 5.10 4.07 -15.72
C HIS A 17 4.72 2.86 -14.84
N TYR A 18 4.31 1.77 -15.47
CA TYR A 18 3.84 0.55 -14.80
C TYR A 18 4.84 0.05 -13.74
N TYR A 19 6.12 -0.08 -14.12
CA TYR A 19 7.18 -0.53 -13.20
C TYR A 19 7.40 0.41 -12.01
N VAL A 20 7.21 1.71 -12.19
CA VAL A 20 7.30 2.69 -11.08
C VAL A 20 6.14 2.49 -10.10
N CYS A 21 4.94 2.20 -10.61
CA CYS A 21 3.78 1.91 -9.78
C CYS A 21 4.00 0.64 -8.96
N ILE A 22 4.51 -0.44 -9.57
CA ILE A 22 4.86 -1.68 -8.86
C ILE A 22 5.93 -1.43 -7.82
N GLY A 23 7.03 -0.77 -8.16
CA GLY A 23 8.11 -0.49 -7.21
C GLY A 23 7.62 0.33 -6.00
N ALA A 24 6.66 1.23 -6.20
CA ALA A 24 6.02 1.96 -5.11
C ALA A 24 5.17 1.03 -4.20
N VAL A 25 4.43 0.08 -4.78
CA VAL A 25 3.67 -0.92 -4.00
C VAL A 25 4.62 -1.85 -3.23
N ALA A 26 5.68 -2.34 -3.87
CA ALA A 26 6.68 -3.20 -3.24
C ALA A 26 7.33 -2.52 -2.02
N ARG A 27 7.72 -1.25 -2.14
CA ARG A 27 8.25 -0.48 -1.01
C ARG A 27 7.24 -0.38 0.14
N LYS A 28 5.95 -0.19 -0.17
CA LYS A 28 4.90 -0.12 0.84
C LYS A 28 4.69 -1.46 1.55
N LEU A 29 4.80 -2.57 0.83
CA LEU A 29 4.81 -3.92 1.42
C LEU A 29 5.98 -4.12 2.37
N CYS A 30 7.19 -3.70 2.00
CA CYS A 30 8.35 -3.79 2.89
C CYS A 30 8.14 -3.01 4.20
N TYR A 31 7.52 -1.82 4.14
CA TYR A 31 7.19 -1.07 5.35
C TYR A 31 6.15 -1.75 6.22
N ILE A 32 5.15 -2.42 5.63
CA ILE A 32 4.18 -3.21 6.36
C ILE A 32 4.88 -4.35 7.11
N ILE A 33 5.73 -5.11 6.43
CA ILE A 33 6.51 -6.19 7.04
C ILE A 33 7.37 -5.64 8.19
N TYR A 34 8.08 -4.54 7.96
CA TYR A 34 8.87 -3.88 8.99
C TYR A 34 8.04 -3.45 10.20
N ALA A 35 6.83 -2.89 10.00
CA ALA A 35 5.96 -2.47 11.08
C ALA A 35 5.41 -3.64 11.89
N ILE A 36 5.08 -4.76 11.24
CA ILE A 36 4.65 -6.01 11.91
C ILE A 36 5.78 -6.53 12.79
N LEU A 37 6.99 -6.64 12.23
CA LEU A 37 8.15 -7.14 12.97
C LEU A 37 8.54 -6.22 14.12
N LYS A 38 8.47 -4.89 13.92
CA LYS A 38 8.82 -3.90 14.93
C LYS A 38 7.84 -3.85 16.10
N ASN A 39 6.54 -3.91 15.81
CA ASN A 39 5.50 -3.74 16.84
C ASN A 39 4.98 -5.08 17.37
N ASN A 40 5.38 -6.20 16.76
CA ASN A 40 4.86 -7.55 17.01
C ASN A 40 3.32 -7.58 17.02
N LYS A 41 2.71 -6.81 16.12
CA LYS A 41 1.26 -6.75 15.93
C LYS A 41 0.92 -7.36 14.58
N PRO A 42 -0.14 -8.19 14.51
CA PRO A 42 -0.56 -8.78 13.25
C PRO A 42 -0.93 -7.69 12.24
N TYR A 43 -0.81 -8.01 10.95
CA TYR A 43 -1.23 -7.10 9.89
C TYR A 43 -2.75 -6.94 9.89
N GLU A 44 -3.21 -5.74 10.15
CA GLU A 44 -4.60 -5.36 9.96
C GLU A 44 -4.71 -4.55 8.67
N ILE A 45 -5.62 -4.96 7.79
CA ILE A 45 -5.92 -4.20 6.57
C ILE A 45 -6.47 -2.85 7.04
N PRO A 46 -5.80 -1.72 6.76
CA PRO A 46 -6.30 -0.42 7.18
C PRO A 46 -7.65 -0.21 6.51
N GLN A 47 -8.73 -0.28 7.27
CA GLN A 47 -10.05 0.09 6.79
C GLN A 47 -10.03 1.60 6.63
N TYR A 48 -9.76 2.07 5.41
CA TYR A 48 -10.10 3.43 5.06
C TYR A 48 -11.63 3.46 4.92
N SER A 49 -12.32 3.67 6.05
CA SER A 49 -13.75 3.96 6.06
C SER A 49 -13.98 5.04 4.99
N LYS A 50 -14.78 4.72 3.98
CA LYS A 50 -15.38 5.75 3.16
C LYS A 50 -16.40 6.46 4.03
N GLU A 51 -15.96 7.37 4.89
CA GLU A 51 -16.86 8.27 5.60
C GLU A 51 -16.47 9.71 5.28
N VAL A 52 -17.48 10.38 4.72
CA VAL A 52 -17.66 11.77 4.27
C VAL A 52 -17.03 12.14 2.93
#